data_AF-W1XLG0-F1
#
_entry.id   AF-W1XLG0-F1
#
_cell.length_a   1.000
_cell.length_b   1.000
_cell.length_c   1.000
_cell.angle_alpha   90.00
_cell.angle_beta   90.00
_cell.angle_gamma   90.00
#
_symmetry.space_group_name_H-M   'P 1'
#
loop_
_entity.id
_entity.type
_entity.pdbx_description
1 polymer ?
#
loop_
_entity_poly.entity_id
_entity_poly.type
_entity_poly.pdbx_seq_one_letter_code
_entity_poly.pdbx_strand_id
1 'polypeptide(L)' 'LPKTEDVSEVEIVAKKIEEVEKANGWPEGTINIIVAIESVRGLYNVREICHGPRVVAIALGAEDYRADLR' A
#
# COMPACT_ATOMS: atom_id res chain seq x y z
N LEU A 1 -0.98 -4.61 -0.53
CA LEU A 1 0.05 -4.42 0.50
C LEU A 1 -0.63 -4.56 1.85
N PRO A 2 -0.46 -5.68 2.57
CA PRO A 2 -1.10 -5.91 3.87
C PRO A 2 -0.48 -5.00 4.94
N LYS A 3 -1.22 -4.76 6.03
CA LYS A 3 -0.85 -4.00 7.23
C LYS A 3 0.07 -2.81 6.99
N THR A 4 -0.29 -1.96 6.03
CA THR A 4 0.52 -0.78 5.70
C THR A 4 0.30 0.33 6.72
N GLU A 5 1.37 0.83 7.31
CA GLU A 5 1.33 1.83 8.36
C GLU A 5 1.96 3.16 7.94
N ASP A 6 2.77 3.16 6.89
CA ASP A 6 3.51 4.33 6.41
C ASP A 6 3.55 4.40 4.88
N VAL A 7 3.55 5.60 4.32
CA VAL A 7 3.61 5.78 2.86
C VAL A 7 4.93 5.29 2.27
N SER A 8 6.02 5.32 3.03
CA SER A 8 7.34 4.84 2.58
C SER A 8 7.32 3.34 2.23
N GLU A 9 6.46 2.54 2.87
CA GLU A 9 6.26 1.14 2.51
C GLU A 9 5.68 1.00 1.09
N VAL A 10 4.73 1.88 0.74
CA VAL A 10 4.15 1.95 -0.61
C VAL A 10 5.21 2.37 -1.62
N GLU A 11 6.01 3.39 -1.31
CA GLU A 11 7.08 3.88 -2.18
C GLU A 11 8.14 2.80 -2.48
N ILE A 12 8.55 2.04 -1.46
CA ILE A 12 9.51 0.94 -1.61
C ILE A 12 8.95 -0.13 -2.57
N VAL A 13 7.67 -0.48 -2.41
CA VAL A 13 7.02 -1.50 -3.26
C VAL A 13 6.79 -0.97 -4.67
N ALA A 14 6.38 0.29 -4.82
CA ALA A 14 6.20 0.92 -6.12
C ALA A 14 7.51 0.94 -6.94
N LYS A 15 8.64 1.28 -6.30
CA LYS A 15 9.95 1.23 -6.95
C LYS A 15 10.33 -0.18 -7.41
N LYS A 16 10.08 -1.20 -6.59
CA LYS A 16 10.33 -2.60 -6.99
C LYS A 16 9.44 -3.02 -8.16
N ILE A 17 8.19 -2.57 -8.18
CA ILE A 17 7.28 -2.80 -9.29
C ILE A 17 7.83 -2.16 -10.58
N GLU A 18 8.30 -0.91 -10.53
CA GLU A 18 8.90 -0.22 -11.68
C GLU A 18 10.11 -0.99 -12.24
N GLU A 19 10.98 -1.48 -11.36
CA GLU A 19 12.13 -2.30 -11.74
C GLU A 19 11.69 -3.59 -12.48
N VAL A 20 10.63 -4.24 -12.00
CA VAL A 20 10.05 -5.45 -12.61
C VAL A 20 9.38 -5.12 -13.95
N GLU A 21 8.58 -4.07 -14.04
CA GLU A 21 7.93 -3.63 -15.28
C GLU A 21 8.99 -3.35 -16.36
N LYS A 22 10.04 -2.60 -16.00
CA LYS A 22 11.16 -2.30 -16.89
C LYS A 22 11.91 -3.57 -17.33
N ALA A 23 12.20 -4.48 -16.41
CA ALA A 23 12.91 -5.73 -16.72
C ALA A 23 12.12 -6.65 -17.67
N ASN A 24 10.79 -6.60 -17.64
CA ASN A 24 9.91 -7.41 -18.48
C ASN A 24 9.40 -6.67 -19.73
N GLY A 25 9.77 -5.39 -19.91
CA GLY A 25 9.28 -4.57 -21.02
C GLY A 25 7.79 -4.26 -20.95
N TRP A 26 7.20 -4.27 -19.74
CA TRP A 26 5.80 -3.92 -19.53
C TRP A 26 5.62 -2.39 -19.47
N PRO A 27 4.48 -1.85 -19.93
CA PRO A 27 4.17 -0.44 -19.74
C PRO A 27 4.19 -0.03 -18.26
N GLU A 28 4.62 1.20 -17.98
CA GLU A 28 4.56 1.75 -16.62
C GLU A 28 3.10 1.81 -16.13
N GLY A 29 2.87 1.41 -14.88
CA GLY A 29 1.53 1.39 -14.29
C GLY A 29 0.71 0.13 -14.62
N THR A 30 1.34 -0.89 -15.20
CA THR A 30 0.72 -2.21 -15.42
C THR A 30 0.32 -2.86 -14.09
N ILE A 31 1.14 -2.71 -13.05
CA ILE A 31 0.87 -3.24 -11.71
C ILE A 31 0.51 -2.09 -10.76
N ASN A 32 -0.67 -2.21 -10.16
CA ASN A 32 -1.22 -1.27 -9.18
C ASN A 32 -1.24 -1.88 -7.77
N ILE A 33 -1.40 -1.03 -6.76
CA ILE A 33 -1.36 -1.39 -5.34
C ILE A 33 -2.74 -1.17 -4.72
N ILE A 34 -3.29 -2.23 -4.12
CA ILE A 34 -4.37 -2.11 -3.14
C ILE A 34 -3.72 -2.19 -1.76
N VAL A 35 -3.96 -1.20 -0.92
CA VAL A 35 -3.41 -1.15 0.44
C VAL A 35 -4.44 -1.69 1.43
N ALA A 36 -4.03 -2.50 2.39
CA ALA A 36 -4.87 -2.91 3.51
C ALA A 36 -4.48 -2.14 4.77
N ILE A 37 -5.44 -1.44 5.35
CA ILE A 37 -5.32 -0.78 6.66
C ILE A 37 -5.83 -1.74 7.72
N GLU A 38 -4.94 -2.12 8.62
CA GLU A 38 -5.13 -3.21 9.59
C GLU A 38 -4.56 -2.83 10.98
N SER A 39 -4.26 -1.54 11.20
CA SER A 39 -3.73 -1.03 12.47
C SER A 39 -4.22 0.39 12.77
N VAL A 40 -4.13 0.80 14.03
CA VAL A 40 -4.43 2.16 14.47
C VAL A 40 -3.50 3.15 13.78
N ARG A 41 -2.21 2.84 13.71
CA ARG A 41 -1.22 3.68 13.03
C ARG A 41 -1.53 3.84 11.54
N GLY A 42 -1.84 2.75 10.84
CA GLY A 42 -2.25 2.81 9.44
C GLY A 42 -3.50 3.68 9.24
N LEU A 43 -4.45 3.65 10.16
CA LEU A 43 -5.63 4.51 10.10
C LEU A 43 -5.26 6.01 10.25
N TYR A 44 -4.35 6.38 11.15
CA TYR A 44 -3.90 7.77 11.29
C TYR A 44 -3.16 8.27 10.04
N ASN A 45 -2.41 7.40 9.38
CA ASN A 45 -1.61 7.73 8.21
C ASN A 45 -2.34 7.50 6.87
N VAL A 46 -3.59 7.02 6.90
CA VAL A 46 -4.34 6.58 5.70
C VAL A 46 -4.45 7.65 4.62
N ARG A 47 -4.52 8.93 5.02
CA ARG A 47 -4.56 10.06 4.09
C ARG A 47 -3.27 10.20 3.29
N GLU A 48 -2.12 9.98 3.90
CA GLU A 48 -0.85 10.05 3.18
C GLU A 48 -0.66 8.82 2.30
N ILE A 49 -0.99 7.64 2.84
CA ILE A 49 -0.95 6.36 2.16
C ILE A 49 -1.83 6.36 0.89
N CYS A 50 -3.01 7.00 0.92
CA CYS A 50 -3.92 7.05 -0.24
C CYS A 50 -3.37 7.86 -1.42
N HIS A 51 -2.45 8.79 -1.16
CA HIS A 51 -1.73 9.56 -2.17
C HIS A 51 -0.42 8.89 -2.60
N GLY A 52 -0.10 7.72 -2.03
CA GLY A 52 1.08 6.95 -2.39
C GLY A 52 1.07 6.47 -3.85
N PRO A 53 2.25 6.25 -4.44
CA PRO A 53 2.37 5.85 -5.84
C PRO A 53 1.65 4.52 -6.10
N ARG A 54 0.97 4.43 -7.25
CA ARG A 54 0.26 3.22 -7.74
C ARG A 54 -0.91 2.76 -6.84
N VAL A 55 -1.26 3.50 -5.79
CA VAL A 55 -2.40 3.15 -4.93
C VAL A 55 -3.70 3.44 -5.68
N VAL A 56 -4.54 2.41 -5.84
CA VAL A 56 -5.83 2.53 -6.54
C VAL A 56 -7.03 2.23 -5.64
N ALA A 57 -6.80 1.56 -4.51
CA ALA A 57 -7.84 1.25 -3.54
C ALA A 57 -7.26 1.02 -2.15
N ILE A 58 -8.13 1.19 -1.15
CA ILE A 58 -7.84 0.89 0.25
C ILE A 58 -8.88 -0.12 0.73
N ALA A 59 -8.42 -1.20 1.32
CA ALA A 59 -9.22 -2.17 2.05
C ALA A 59 -9.03 -1.97 3.56
N LEU A 60 -10.09 -2.10 4.34
CA LEU A 60 -10.01 -2.12 5.80
C LEU A 60 -10.04 -3.59 6.26
N GLY A 61 -8.93 -4.08 6.81
CA GLY A 61 -8.88 -5.40 7.44
C GLY A 61 -9.40 -5.32 8.87
N ALA A 62 -10.71 -5.51 9.03
CA ALA A 62 -11.40 -5.28 10.30
C ALA A 62 -10.95 -6.20 11.44
N GLU A 63 -10.62 -7.47 11.15
CA GLU A 63 -10.19 -8.42 12.18
C GLU A 63 -8.82 -8.04 12.78
N ASP A 64 -7.85 -7.71 11.94
CA ASP A 64 -6.53 -7.26 12.39
C ASP A 64 -6.57 -5.87 13.01
N TYR A 65 -7.36 -4.94 12.44
CA TYR A 65 -7.58 -3.63 13.04
C TYR A 65 -8.17 -3.74 14.45
N ARG A 66 -9.15 -4.64 14.66
CA ARG A 66 -9.69 -4.93 15.99
C ARG A 66 -8.62 -5.49 16.92
N ALA A 67 -7.77 -6.39 16.44
CA ALA A 67 -6.70 -6.98 17.24
C ALA A 67 -5.66 -5.93 17.68
N ASP A 68 -5.46 -4.90 16.87
CA ASP A 68 -4.50 -3.81 17.08
C ASP A 68 -4.96 -2.74 18.10
N LEU A 69 -6.27 -2.56 18.29
CA LEU A 69 -6.88 -1.59 19.23
C LEU A 69 -6.62 -1.84 20.73
N ARG A 70 -5.73 -2.76 21.09
CA ARG A 70 -5.54 -3.24 22.46
C ARG A 70 -4.66 -2.36 23.33
#